data_AF-A0A7I8CPU5-F1
#
_entry.id   AF-A0A7I8CPU5-F1
#
_cell.length_a   1.000
_cell.length_b   1.000
_cell.length_c   1.000
_cell.angle_alpha   90.00
_cell.angle_beta   90.00
_cell.angle_gamma   90.00
#
_symmetry.space_group_name_H-M   'P 1'
#
loop_
_entity.id
_entity.type
_entity.pdbx_description
1 polymer ?
#
loop_
_entity_poly.entity_id
_entity_poly.type
_entity_poly.pdbx_seq_one_letter_code
_entity_poly.pdbx_strand_id
1 'polypeptide(L)'
;MDLPADSKSFTKNQRKQLSDPLDETDASFPENDSIESSVTGLIIRKPHKESEPVNTTLIGQATTASMREISILDLLTEEQWLDLHALFGLPPRSDAKVDVPRKRFISTLFCDGCKLGPTRTVRR
;
A
#
# COMPACT_ATOMS: atom_id res chain seq x y z
N MET A 1 -12.78 -4.26 -32.77
CA MET A 1 -13.93 -4.02 -31.88
C MET A 1 -15.11 -3.70 -32.76
N ASP A 2 -15.93 -4.71 -33.06
CA ASP A 2 -17.08 -4.60 -33.96
C ASP A 2 -18.28 -4.11 -33.15
N LEU A 3 -18.54 -2.80 -33.16
CA LEU A 3 -19.71 -2.24 -32.47
C LEU A 3 -20.91 -2.29 -33.41
N PRO A 4 -22.05 -2.88 -33.00
CA PRO A 4 -23.26 -2.90 -33.81
C PRO A 4 -23.72 -1.48 -34.17
N ALA A 5 -23.95 -1.20 -35.45
CA ALA A 5 -24.39 0.12 -35.94
C ALA A 5 -25.85 0.47 -35.55
N ASP A 6 -26.64 -0.52 -35.12
CA ASP A 6 -28.02 -0.33 -34.68
C ASP A 6 -28.09 -0.07 -33.16
N SER A 7 -28.65 1.08 -32.78
CA SER A 7 -28.74 1.56 -31.40
C SER A 7 -29.48 0.59 -30.46
N LYS A 8 -30.51 -0.11 -30.95
CA LYS A 8 -31.24 -1.11 -30.15
C LYS A 8 -30.40 -2.36 -29.90
N SER A 9 -29.68 -2.83 -30.91
CA SER A 9 -28.76 -3.96 -30.76
C SER A 9 -27.56 -3.63 -29.85
N PHE A 10 -27.05 -2.39 -29.91
CA PHE A 10 -25.98 -1.92 -29.03
C PHE A 10 -26.41 -1.88 -27.56
N THR A 11 -27.54 -1.24 -27.27
CA THR A 11 -28.09 -1.15 -25.90
C THR A 11 -28.44 -2.53 -25.33
N LYS A 12 -28.95 -3.45 -26.15
CA LYS A 12 -29.19 -4.84 -25.73
C LYS A 12 -27.89 -5.57 -25.39
N ASN A 13 -26.84 -5.41 -26.21
CA ASN A 13 -25.55 -6.05 -25.97
C ASN A 13 -24.87 -5.48 -24.70
N GLN A 14 -24.92 -4.17 -24.50
CA GLN A 14 -24.43 -3.51 -23.29
C GLN A 14 -25.18 -3.99 -22.04
N ARG A 15 -26.50 -4.06 -22.10
CA ARG A 15 -27.31 -4.59 -20.99
C ARG A 15 -26.94 -6.02 -20.66
N LYS A 16 -26.71 -6.86 -21.68
CA LYS A 16 -26.29 -8.25 -21.51
C LYS A 16 -24.90 -8.36 -20.86
N GLN A 17 -23.94 -7.56 -21.34
CA GLN A 17 -22.58 -7.54 -20.77
C GLN A 17 -22.54 -7.09 -19.31
N LEU A 18 -23.54 -6.33 -18.86
CA LEU A 18 -23.67 -5.93 -17.47
C LEU A 18 -24.51 -6.91 -16.64
N SER A 19 -25.51 -7.56 -17.23
CA SER A 19 -26.35 -8.53 -16.51
C SER A 19 -25.65 -9.86 -16.29
N ASP A 20 -24.93 -10.36 -17.28
CA ASP A 20 -24.32 -11.70 -17.20
C ASP A 20 -23.33 -11.80 -16.00
N PRO A 21 -22.44 -10.81 -15.73
CA PRO A 21 -21.58 -10.83 -14.55
C PRO A 21 -22.33 -10.65 -13.23
N LEU A 22 -23.45 -9.93 -13.23
CA LEU A 22 -24.28 -9.76 -12.03
C LEU A 22 -24.94 -11.09 -11.65
N ASP A 23 -25.53 -11.78 -12.62
CA ASP A 23 -26.15 -13.09 -12.43
C ASP A 23 -25.10 -14.14 -12.00
N GLU A 24 -23.89 -14.09 -12.56
CA GLU A 24 -22.77 -14.96 -12.16
C GLU A 24 -22.30 -14.67 -10.73
N THR A 25 -22.19 -13.39 -10.35
CA THR A 25 -21.82 -12.97 -8.99
C THR A 25 -22.88 -13.39 -7.97
N ASP A 26 -24.16 -13.20 -8.29
CA ASP A 26 -25.29 -13.61 -7.45
C ASP A 26 -25.35 -15.14 -7.32
N ALA A 27 -25.07 -15.89 -8.38
CA ALA A 27 -25.00 -17.36 -8.34
C ALA A 27 -23.84 -17.88 -7.49
N SER A 28 -22.71 -17.15 -7.45
CA SER A 28 -21.54 -17.46 -6.61
C SER A 28 -21.71 -17.03 -5.15
N PHE A 29 -22.77 -16.28 -4.82
CA PHE A 29 -23.05 -15.81 -3.46
C PHE A 29 -23.09 -16.91 -2.38
N PRO A 30 -23.68 -18.10 -2.61
CA PRO A 30 -23.73 -19.17 -1.60
C PRO A 30 -22.35 -19.75 -1.25
N GLU A 31 -21.36 -19.62 -2.14
CA GLU A 31 -19.98 -20.09 -1.93
C GLU A 31 -19.08 -19.01 -1.29
N ASN A 32 -19.59 -17.79 -1.10
CA ASN A 32 -18.81 -16.71 -0.52
C ASN A 32 -18.73 -16.82 1.01
N ASP A 33 -17.67 -17.48 1.50
CA ASP A 33 -17.35 -17.63 2.92
C ASP A 33 -17.24 -16.30 3.71
N SER A 34 -17.15 -15.16 3.01
CA SER A 34 -17.05 -13.84 3.62
C SER A 34 -18.42 -13.21 3.94
N ILE A 35 -19.53 -13.79 3.50
CA ILE A 35 -20.86 -13.19 3.66
C ILE A 35 -21.89 -14.27 4.00
N GLU A 36 -22.53 -14.16 5.17
CA GLU A 36 -23.61 -15.05 5.59
C GLU A 36 -24.96 -14.31 5.60
N SER A 37 -25.98 -14.88 4.95
CA SER A 37 -27.35 -14.38 5.03
C SER A 37 -28.01 -14.92 6.31
N SER A 38 -28.28 -14.04 7.28
CA SER A 38 -29.01 -14.39 8.51
C SER A 38 -30.42 -13.79 8.48
N VAL A 39 -31.32 -14.31 9.33
CA VAL A 39 -32.73 -13.89 9.45
C VAL A 39 -32.85 -12.39 9.81
N THR A 40 -31.80 -11.78 10.35
CA THR A 40 -31.77 -10.36 10.75
C THR A 40 -31.00 -9.46 9.78
N GLY A 41 -30.42 -10.01 8.69
CA GLY A 41 -29.70 -9.24 7.67
C GLY A 41 -28.39 -9.90 7.20
N LEU A 42 -27.61 -9.13 6.44
CA LEU A 42 -26.34 -9.56 5.84
C LEU A 42 -25.20 -9.45 6.86
N ILE A 43 -24.50 -10.55 7.15
CA ILE A 43 -23.34 -10.56 8.03
C ILE A 43 -22.08 -10.71 7.19
N ILE A 44 -21.28 -9.63 7.11
CA ILE A 44 -19.96 -9.67 6.48
C ILE A 44 -18.96 -10.21 7.49
N ARG A 45 -18.41 -11.40 7.23
CA ARG A 45 -17.34 -12.02 8.00
C ARG A 45 -15.99 -11.63 7.41
N LYS A 46 -14.98 -11.60 8.28
CA LYS A 46 -13.60 -11.45 7.83
C LYS A 46 -13.28 -12.66 6.95
N PRO A 47 -12.83 -12.47 5.69
CA PRO A 47 -12.47 -13.59 4.82
C PRO A 47 -11.50 -14.51 5.55
N HIS A 48 -11.68 -15.82 5.37
CA HIS A 48 -10.79 -16.82 5.93
C HIS A 48 -9.36 -16.47 5.50
N LYS A 49 -8.47 -16.29 6.47
CA LYS A 49 -7.06 -16.02 6.18
C LYS A 49 -6.51 -17.30 5.55
N GLU A 50 -6.22 -17.24 4.26
CA GLU A 50 -5.57 -18.34 3.54
C GLU A 50 -4.36 -18.80 4.33
N SER A 51 -4.20 -20.12 4.46
CA SER A 51 -3.10 -20.71 5.22
C SER A 51 -1.79 -20.19 4.66
N GLU A 52 -0.97 -19.57 5.52
CA GLU A 52 0.33 -19.04 5.08
C GLU A 52 1.13 -20.17 4.42
N PRO A 53 1.65 -19.97 3.20
CA PRO A 53 2.36 -21.03 2.52
C PRO A 53 3.54 -21.50 3.37
N VAL A 54 3.76 -22.82 3.42
CA VAL A 54 4.75 -23.48 4.29
C VAL A 54 6.15 -22.84 4.19
N ASN A 55 6.47 -22.25 3.03
CA ASN A 55 7.78 -21.71 2.71
C ASN A 55 7.95 -20.22 3.07
N THR A 56 6.92 -19.52 3.57
CA THR A 56 6.97 -18.07 3.82
C THR A 56 8.07 -17.71 4.81
N THR A 57 8.21 -18.51 5.87
CA THR A 57 9.24 -18.33 6.90
C THR A 57 10.64 -18.57 6.36
N LEU A 58 10.82 -19.62 5.54
CA LEU A 58 12.10 -19.95 4.90
C LEU A 58 12.55 -18.86 3.93
N ILE A 59 11.64 -18.34 3.11
CA ILE A 59 11.93 -17.24 2.18
C ILE A 59 12.29 -15.97 2.96
N GLY A 60 11.55 -15.66 4.03
CA GLY A 60 11.86 -14.52 4.89
C GLY A 60 13.27 -14.62 5.48
N GLN A 61 13.63 -15.78 6.02
CA GLN A 61 14.96 -16.04 6.59
C GLN A 61 16.07 -15.95 5.53
N ALA A 62 15.88 -16.57 4.36
CA ALA A 62 16.86 -16.51 3.27
C ALA A 62 17.05 -15.07 2.76
N THR A 63 15.96 -14.31 2.65
CA THR A 63 15.99 -12.90 2.24
C THR A 63 16.78 -12.09 3.26
N THR A 64 16.45 -12.19 4.56
CA THR A 64 17.16 -11.48 5.62
C THR A 64 18.64 -11.88 5.68
N ALA A 65 18.96 -13.16 5.51
CA ALA A 65 20.35 -13.64 5.50
C ALA A 65 21.16 -13.12 4.31
N SER A 66 20.50 -12.83 3.19
CA SER A 66 21.14 -12.25 2.00
C SER A 66 21.31 -10.72 2.08
N MET A 67 20.56 -10.06 2.96
CA MET A 67 20.59 -8.61 3.11
C MET A 67 21.83 -8.18 3.89
N ARG A 68 22.54 -7.18 3.34
CA ARG A 68 23.61 -6.51 4.08
C ARG A 68 23.01 -5.62 5.16
N GLU A 69 23.60 -5.62 6.35
CA GLU A 69 23.29 -4.64 7.38
C GLU A 69 23.81 -3.26 6.95
N ILE A 70 22.91 -2.28 6.80
CA ILE A 70 23.21 -0.92 6.38
C ILE A 70 22.73 0.02 7.49
N SER A 71 23.56 1.00 7.85
CA SER A 71 23.16 2.05 8.77
C SER A 71 21.96 2.81 8.20
N ILE A 72 20.96 3.11 9.03
CA ILE A 72 19.80 3.92 8.61
C ILE A 72 20.23 5.29 8.05
N LEU A 73 21.33 5.86 8.55
CA LEU A 73 21.88 7.10 8.02
C LEU A 73 22.44 6.92 6.61
N ASP A 74 23.17 5.82 6.36
CA ASP A 74 23.72 5.53 5.04
C ASP A 74 22.58 5.30 4.04
N LEU A 75 21.55 4.54 4.44
CA LEU A 75 20.35 4.34 3.62
C LEU A 75 19.65 5.67 3.27
N LEU A 76 19.47 6.56 4.26
CA LEU A 76 18.85 7.87 4.03
C LEU A 76 19.75 8.73 3.13
N THR A 77 21.08 8.67 3.25
CA THR A 77 21.95 9.44 2.35
C THR A 77 21.86 9.01 0.88
N GLU A 78 21.48 7.77 0.58
CA GLU A 78 21.25 7.28 -0.78
C GLU A 78 20.00 7.88 -1.45
N GLU A 79 19.20 8.68 -0.75
CA GLU A 79 18.07 9.44 -1.31
C GLU A 79 18.43 10.32 -2.53
N GLN A 80 19.71 10.60 -2.80
CA GLN A 80 20.15 11.30 -4.02
C GLN A 80 19.62 10.66 -5.29
N TRP A 81 19.55 9.33 -5.31
CA TRP A 81 19.14 8.60 -6.51
C TRP A 81 17.64 8.72 -6.77
N LEU A 82 16.86 9.02 -5.73
CA LEU A 82 15.40 9.00 -5.73
C LEU A 82 14.78 10.40 -5.59
N ASP A 83 15.60 11.40 -5.28
CA ASP A 83 15.20 12.79 -5.03
C ASP A 83 14.03 12.93 -4.04
N LEU A 84 14.04 12.08 -2.99
CA LEU A 84 12.89 11.93 -2.08
C LEU A 84 12.51 13.23 -1.39
N HIS A 85 13.48 14.12 -1.15
CA HIS A 85 13.23 15.42 -0.52
C HIS A 85 12.39 16.38 -1.39
N ALA A 86 12.36 16.18 -2.71
CA ALA A 86 11.49 16.92 -3.62
C ALA A 86 10.06 16.35 -3.65
N LEU A 87 9.93 15.03 -3.52
CA LEU A 87 8.64 14.33 -3.49
C LEU A 87 7.92 14.49 -2.14
N PHE A 88 8.70 14.46 -1.07
CA PHE A 88 8.25 14.60 0.31
C PHE A 88 8.77 15.94 0.84
N GLY A 89 8.26 17.03 0.28
CA GLY A 89 8.57 18.36 0.75
C GLY A 89 8.13 18.53 2.19
N LEU A 90 9.07 18.44 3.14
CA LEU A 90 8.75 18.77 4.52
C LEU A 90 8.36 20.25 4.60
N PRO A 91 7.24 20.59 5.25
CA PRO A 91 6.85 21.98 5.41
C PRO A 91 7.99 22.74 6.08
N PRO A 92 8.32 23.95 5.62
CA PRO A 92 9.38 24.74 6.21
C PRO A 92 9.03 25.02 7.67
N ARG A 93 9.76 24.38 8.60
CA ARG A 93 9.67 24.69 10.02
C ARG A 93 10.33 26.06 10.22
N SER A 94 9.65 26.96 10.94
CA SER A 94 10.05 28.36 11.14
C SER A 94 11.46 28.57 11.73
N ASP A 95 12.06 27.53 12.30
CA ASP A 95 13.40 27.51 12.89
C ASP A 95 14.38 26.56 12.15
N ALA A 96 14.27 26.44 10.84
CA ALA A 96 15.18 25.57 10.10
C ALA A 96 16.59 26.18 10.00
N LYS A 97 17.44 25.91 11.00
CA LYS A 97 18.88 26.24 10.99
C LYS A 97 19.69 25.54 9.88
N VAL A 98 19.08 24.60 9.15
CA VAL A 98 19.70 23.84 8.06
C VAL A 98 19.16 24.37 6.73
N ASP A 99 20.02 25.08 6.00
CA ASP A 99 19.64 25.78 4.77
C ASP A 99 19.51 24.83 3.56
N VAL A 100 20.21 23.69 3.58
CA VAL A 100 20.15 22.70 2.49
C VAL A 100 18.89 21.83 2.64
N PRO A 101 17.92 21.86 1.69
CA PRO A 101 16.66 21.14 1.78
C PRO A 101 16.84 19.64 2.00
N ARG A 102 17.84 19.06 1.33
CA ARG A 102 18.20 17.66 1.45
C ARG A 102 18.71 17.26 2.84
N LYS A 103 19.62 18.06 3.42
CA LYS A 103 20.13 17.80 4.79
C LYS A 103 19.01 17.94 5.83
N ARG A 104 18.11 18.91 5.61
CA ARG A 104 16.91 19.09 6.43
C ARG A 104 16.03 17.83 6.37
N PHE A 105 15.76 17.33 5.17
CA PHE A 105 14.99 16.12 4.91
C PHE A 105 15.54 14.89 5.65
N ILE A 106 16.81 14.53 5.45
CA ILE A 106 17.47 13.42 6.17
C ILE A 106 17.33 13.60 7.67
N SER A 107 17.68 14.79 8.18
CA SER A 107 17.72 15.03 9.63
C SER A 107 16.35 14.91 10.28
N THR A 108 15.29 15.35 9.58
CA THR A 108 13.94 15.26 10.11
C THR A 108 13.40 13.84 10.05
N LEU A 109 13.57 13.13 8.93
CA LEU A 109 13.17 11.72 8.84
C LEU A 109 13.90 10.84 9.86
N PHE A 110 15.21 11.05 10.04
CA PHE A 110 15.98 10.32 11.04
C PHE A 110 15.49 10.63 12.46
N CYS A 111 15.35 11.91 12.82
CA CYS A 111 14.93 12.27 14.18
C CYS A 111 13.49 11.83 14.49
N ASP A 112 12.55 12.06 13.56
CA ASP A 112 11.14 11.70 13.75
C ASP A 112 10.96 10.17 13.70
N GLY A 113 11.60 9.49 12.74
CA GLY A 113 11.53 8.04 12.56
C GLY A 113 12.22 7.24 13.66
N CYS A 114 13.34 7.73 14.19
CA CYS A 114 14.03 7.11 15.33
C CYS A 114 13.49 7.58 16.69
N LYS A 115 12.40 8.36 16.74
CA LYS A 115 11.81 8.93 17.96
C LYS A 115 12.84 9.66 18.83
N LEU A 116 13.82 10.29 18.19
CA LEU A 116 14.76 11.20 18.84
C LEU A 116 14.02 12.53 19.01
N GLY A 117 13.23 12.64 20.08
CA GLY A 117 12.59 13.90 20.44
C GLY A 117 13.61 15.05 20.49
N PRO A 118 13.15 16.32 20.43
CA PRO A 118 13.97 17.53 20.24
C PRO A 118 15.11 17.75 21.27
N THR A 119 15.20 16.90 22.29
CA THR A 119 16.15 16.99 23.41
C THR A 119 17.24 15.90 23.40
N ARG A 120 17.26 14.95 22.45
CA ARG A 120 18.22 13.81 22.46
C ARG A 120 19.36 13.89 21.44
N THR A 121 19.62 15.06 20.89
CA THR A 121 20.82 15.34 20.07
C THR A 121 21.71 16.41 20.72
N VAL A 122 21.95 16.29 22.03
CA VAL A 122 23.02 17.04 22.70
C VAL A 122 24.08 16.06 23.20
N ARG A 123 25.26 16.17 22.58
CA ARG A 123 26.58 15.60 22.90
C ARG A 123 26.79 14.09 22.71
N ARG A 124 27.60 13.76 21.71
CA ARG A 124 29.02 13.43 21.96
C ARG A 124 29.88 13.90 20.79
#